data_AF-A0A1G2YMJ1-F1
#
_entry.id   AF-A0A1G2YMJ1-F1
#
_cell.length_a   1.000
_cell.length_b   1.000
_cell.length_c   1.000
_cell.angle_alpha   90.00
_cell.angle_beta   90.00
_cell.angle_gamma   90.00
#
_symmetry.space_group_name_H-M   'P 1'
#
loop_
_entity.id
_entity.type
_entity.pdbx_description
1 polymer ?
#
loop_
_entity_poly.entity_id
_entity_poly.type
_entity_poly.pdbx_seq_one_letter_code
_entity_poly.pdbx_strand_id
1 'polypeptide(L)'
;MLDLSPQVQNEGFCLLRLCKDLREFILSGKTRKTYLLETKRFLKYITKSLEAIDSFVRQAVKQEIDPPLLKSKLREFDSIKKVLAGLYVLTEEAVDADTLSIPYSLTIFLNHTAKIIEKPKKVALVVIGSSDLMYYKYNLKRLRKLSTDLSIVIKDYPPLPEDIGVLKFPYCAAQEVLANCVLFHEMGHYIYENTKLEQDFFSDI
;
A
#
# COMPACT_ATOMS: atom_id res chain seq x y z
N MET A 1 13.28 -38.74 9.80
CA MET A 1 12.20 -37.78 9.52
C MET A 1 12.60 -36.47 10.17
N LEU A 2 12.89 -35.44 9.38
CA LEU A 2 13.12 -34.10 9.92
C LEU A 2 11.77 -33.55 10.40
N ASP A 3 11.68 -33.20 11.67
CA ASP A 3 10.55 -32.45 12.21
C ASP A 3 10.61 -31.05 11.59
N LEU A 4 9.76 -30.81 10.58
CA LEU A 4 9.75 -29.60 9.75
C LEU A 4 8.78 -28.53 10.27
N SER A 5 8.03 -28.85 11.34
CA SER A 5 7.19 -27.92 12.10
C SER A 5 7.92 -26.66 12.61
N PRO A 6 9.19 -26.74 13.07
CA PRO A 6 9.92 -25.57 13.57
C PRO A 6 10.15 -24.47 12.52
N GLN A 7 10.27 -24.83 11.24
CA GLN A 7 10.49 -23.83 10.19
C GLN A 7 9.26 -22.95 9.98
N VAL A 8 8.06 -23.55 9.94
CA VAL A 8 6.81 -22.79 9.82
C VAL A 8 6.58 -21.95 11.06
N GLN A 9 6.86 -22.48 12.25
CA GLN A 9 6.78 -21.71 13.49
C GLN A 9 7.70 -20.48 13.44
N ASN A 10 8.98 -20.66 13.11
CA ASN A 10 9.94 -19.55 13.01
C ASN A 10 9.50 -18.49 11.99
N GLU A 11 9.15 -18.90 10.78
CA GLU A 11 8.71 -17.96 9.75
C GLU A 11 7.40 -17.26 10.12
N GLY A 12 6.48 -17.98 10.75
CA GLY A 12 5.23 -17.44 11.25
C GLY A 12 5.45 -16.42 12.35
N PHE A 13 6.34 -16.68 13.32
CA PHE A 13 6.68 -15.70 14.36
C PHE A 13 7.33 -14.43 13.79
N CYS A 14 8.18 -14.56 12.77
CA CYS A 14 8.71 -13.40 12.04
C CYS A 14 7.59 -12.56 11.40
N LEU A 15 6.63 -13.22 10.74
CA LEU A 15 5.47 -12.54 10.14
C LEU A 15 4.61 -11.83 11.19
N LEU A 16 4.33 -12.48 12.31
CA LEU A 16 3.57 -11.88 13.41
C LEU A 16 4.28 -10.65 13.99
N ARG A 17 5.61 -10.72 14.12
CA ARG A 17 6.42 -9.57 14.55
C ARG A 17 6.33 -8.42 13.57
N LEU A 18 6.48 -8.67 12.27
CA LEU A 18 6.34 -7.63 11.23
C LEU A 18 4.95 -6.99 11.25
N CYS A 19 3.89 -7.78 11.42
CA CYS A 19 2.54 -7.25 11.56
C CYS A 19 2.40 -6.35 12.80
N LYS A 20 2.97 -6.76 13.93
CA LYS A 20 2.97 -5.97 15.17
C LYS A 20 3.72 -4.64 14.97
N ASP A 21 4.94 -4.71 14.47
CA ASP A 21 5.80 -3.54 14.27
C ASP A 21 5.13 -2.52 13.33
N LEU A 22 4.51 -2.98 12.24
CA LEU A 22 3.80 -2.09 11.31
C LEU A 22 2.53 -1.47 11.94
N ARG A 23 1.79 -2.21 12.78
CA ARG A 23 0.64 -1.63 13.51
C ARG A 23 1.08 -0.56 14.50
N GLU A 24 2.14 -0.83 15.27
CA GLU A 24 2.71 0.13 16.21
C GLU A 24 3.20 1.39 15.48
N PHE A 25 3.84 1.21 14.32
CA PHE A 25 4.24 2.32 13.47
C PHE A 25 3.04 3.19 13.02
N ILE A 26 1.96 2.58 12.53
CA ILE A 26 0.71 3.29 12.15
C ILE A 26 0.12 4.04 13.34
N LEU A 27 0.06 3.42 14.53
CA LEU A 27 -0.46 4.03 15.75
C LEU A 27 0.39 5.22 16.20
N SER A 28 1.72 5.06 16.18
CA SER A 28 2.65 6.15 16.48
C SER A 28 2.51 7.33 15.52
N GLY A 29 2.22 7.05 14.24
CA GLY A 29 1.97 8.11 13.27
C GLY A 29 0.64 8.83 13.55
N LYS A 30 -0.43 8.10 13.86
CA LYS A 30 -1.76 8.66 14.16
C LYS A 30 -1.78 9.61 15.35
N THR A 31 -0.95 9.36 16.36
CA THR A 31 -0.85 10.22 17.55
C THR A 31 -0.10 11.52 17.28
N ARG A 32 0.77 11.54 16.27
CA ARG A 32 1.61 12.69 15.92
C ARG A 32 0.98 13.64 14.89
N LYS A 33 -0.02 13.17 14.10
CA LYS A 33 -0.34 13.78 12.80
C LYS A 33 -1.84 13.95 12.53
N THR A 34 -2.21 15.01 11.79
CA THR A 34 -3.57 15.19 11.25
C THR A 34 -3.61 14.69 9.81
N TYR A 35 -3.89 13.39 9.63
CA TYR A 35 -3.92 12.79 8.30
C TYR A 35 -5.09 13.28 7.42
N LEU A 36 -4.82 13.36 6.12
CA LEU A 36 -5.83 13.52 5.07
C LEU A 36 -6.86 12.39 5.11
N LEU A 37 -8.09 12.66 4.66
CA LEU A 37 -9.17 11.67 4.66
C LEU A 37 -8.79 10.37 3.91
N GLU A 38 -8.19 10.51 2.72
CA GLU A 38 -7.81 9.36 1.90
C GLU A 38 -6.61 8.60 2.50
N THR A 39 -5.65 9.30 3.13
CA THR A 39 -4.57 8.68 3.91
C THR A 39 -5.13 7.90 5.10
N LYS A 40 -6.11 8.45 5.84
CA LYS A 40 -6.79 7.72 6.93
C LYS A 40 -7.47 6.46 6.42
N ARG A 41 -8.14 6.53 5.27
CA ARG A 41 -8.77 5.38 4.62
C ARG A 41 -7.74 4.33 4.22
N PHE A 42 -6.61 4.74 3.65
CA PHE A 42 -5.52 3.84 3.28
C PHE A 42 -4.89 3.15 4.50
N LEU A 43 -4.58 3.90 5.57
CA LEU A 43 -4.06 3.34 6.82
C LEU A 43 -5.07 2.39 7.49
N LYS A 44 -6.37 2.66 7.38
CA LYS A 44 -7.44 1.74 7.84
C LYS A 44 -7.45 0.45 7.03
N TYR A 45 -7.26 0.52 5.72
CA TYR A 45 -7.10 -0.66 4.87
C TYR A 45 -5.90 -1.50 5.33
N ILE A 46 -4.72 -0.88 5.48
CA ILE A 46 -3.50 -1.59 5.94
C ILE A 46 -3.75 -2.27 7.29
N THR A 47 -4.38 -1.58 8.23
CA THR A 47 -4.70 -2.15 9.56
C THR A 47 -5.53 -3.44 9.43
N LYS A 48 -6.57 -3.44 8.59
CA LYS A 48 -7.39 -4.63 8.33
C LYS A 48 -6.61 -5.75 7.65
N SER A 49 -5.76 -5.43 6.67
CA SER A 49 -4.87 -6.40 6.03
C SER A 49 -3.96 -7.09 7.05
N LEU A 50 -3.41 -6.31 7.99
CA LEU A 50 -2.57 -6.84 9.07
C LEU A 50 -3.35 -7.71 10.05
N GLU A 51 -4.62 -7.38 10.34
CA GLU A 51 -5.51 -8.20 11.19
C GLU A 51 -5.79 -9.57 10.55
N ALA A 52 -6.12 -9.59 9.26
CA ALA A 52 -6.34 -10.83 8.52
C ALA A 52 -5.08 -11.72 8.46
N ILE A 53 -3.92 -11.11 8.16
CA ILE A 53 -2.63 -11.83 8.12
C ILE A 53 -2.27 -12.39 9.50
N ASP A 54 -2.37 -11.60 10.57
CA ASP A 54 -2.03 -12.04 11.92
C ASP A 54 -2.92 -13.21 12.37
N SER A 55 -4.22 -13.14 12.11
CA SER A 55 -5.17 -14.23 12.40
C SER A 55 -4.79 -15.52 11.66
N PHE A 56 -4.52 -15.43 10.35
CA PHE A 56 -4.12 -16.56 9.52
C PHE A 56 -2.81 -17.19 10.00
N VAL A 57 -1.78 -16.37 10.24
CA VAL A 57 -0.46 -16.88 10.67
C VAL A 57 -0.56 -17.51 12.06
N ARG A 58 -1.31 -16.93 13.00
CA ARG A 58 -1.55 -17.54 14.33
C ARG A 58 -2.22 -18.89 14.25
N GLN A 59 -3.15 -19.07 13.31
CA GLN A 59 -3.78 -20.36 13.08
C GLN A 59 -2.76 -21.35 12.48
N ALA A 60 -2.00 -20.91 11.47
CA ALA A 60 -1.03 -21.75 10.78
C ALA A 60 0.11 -22.26 11.68
N VAL A 61 0.62 -21.43 12.61
CA VAL A 61 1.71 -21.86 13.53
C VAL A 61 1.26 -22.82 14.62
N LYS A 62 -0.04 -22.90 14.90
CA LYS A 62 -0.63 -23.80 15.91
C LYS A 62 -1.02 -25.16 15.34
N GLN A 63 -1.14 -25.27 14.02
CA GLN A 63 -1.54 -26.50 13.35
C GLN A 63 -0.32 -27.38 13.11
N GLU A 64 -0.46 -28.68 13.38
CA GLU A 64 0.48 -29.66 12.84
C GLU A 64 0.31 -29.71 11.32
N ILE A 65 1.43 -29.65 10.61
CA ILE A 65 1.43 -29.57 9.14
C ILE A 65 2.03 -30.85 8.59
N ASP A 66 1.24 -31.54 7.77
CA ASP A 66 1.71 -32.72 7.07
C ASP A 66 2.92 -32.37 6.19
N PRO A 67 3.97 -33.22 6.15
CA PRO A 67 5.17 -32.96 5.34
C PRO A 67 4.91 -32.61 3.86
N PRO A 68 3.91 -33.20 3.16
CA PRO A 68 3.56 -32.81 1.80
C PRO A 68 3.02 -31.37 1.67
N LEU A 69 2.33 -30.86 2.70
CA LEU A 69 1.70 -29.54 2.70
C LEU A 69 2.65 -28.42 3.18
N LEU A 70 3.75 -28.78 3.85
CA LEU A 70 4.76 -27.85 4.34
C LEU A 70 5.24 -26.87 3.25
N LYS A 71 5.59 -27.39 2.07
CA LYS A 71 6.09 -26.57 0.96
C LYS A 71 5.03 -25.58 0.47
N SER A 72 3.75 -25.96 0.52
CA SER A 72 2.65 -25.04 0.20
C SER A 72 2.57 -23.93 1.24
N LYS A 73 2.61 -24.27 2.53
CA LYS A 73 2.54 -23.30 3.63
C LYS A 73 3.68 -22.29 3.63
N LEU A 74 4.91 -22.73 3.36
CA LEU A 74 6.05 -21.82 3.22
C LEU A 74 5.91 -20.86 2.02
N ARG A 75 5.31 -21.31 0.91
CA ARG A 75 5.00 -20.42 -0.24
C ARG A 75 3.92 -19.39 0.09
N GLU A 76 2.92 -19.77 0.88
CA GLU A 76 1.91 -18.85 1.39
C GLU A 76 2.58 -17.77 2.26
N PHE A 77 3.49 -18.17 3.15
CA PHE A 77 4.24 -17.23 4.00
C PHE A 77 5.17 -16.32 3.20
N ASP A 78 5.84 -16.82 2.16
CA ASP A 78 6.63 -15.99 1.23
C ASP A 78 5.76 -14.95 0.50
N SER A 79 4.55 -15.35 0.08
CA SER A 79 3.58 -14.43 -0.52
C SER A 79 3.17 -13.33 0.46
N ILE A 80 2.92 -13.69 1.72
CA ILE A 80 2.61 -12.73 2.78
C ILE A 80 3.79 -11.77 2.99
N LYS A 81 5.03 -12.28 3.09
CA LYS A 81 6.24 -11.44 3.25
C LYS A 81 6.36 -10.40 2.14
N LYS A 82 6.15 -10.80 0.88
CA LYS A 82 6.19 -9.89 -0.28
C LYS A 82 5.15 -8.78 -0.20
N VAL A 83 3.94 -9.10 0.25
CA VAL A 83 2.88 -8.09 0.43
C VAL A 83 3.20 -7.17 1.61
N LEU A 84 3.62 -7.72 2.75
CA LEU A 84 4.01 -6.93 3.91
C LEU A 84 5.16 -5.97 3.59
N ALA A 85 6.16 -6.40 2.81
CA ALA A 85 7.24 -5.52 2.37
C ALA A 85 6.71 -4.34 1.54
N GLY A 86 5.80 -4.58 0.60
CA GLY A 86 5.17 -3.53 -0.19
C GLY A 86 4.28 -2.59 0.64
N LEU A 87 3.54 -3.14 1.60
CA LEU A 87 2.72 -2.35 2.52
C LEU A 87 3.59 -1.54 3.49
N TYR A 88 4.71 -2.07 3.95
CA TYR A 88 5.62 -1.39 4.87
C TYR A 88 6.16 -0.10 4.24
N VAL A 89 6.74 -0.20 3.04
CA VAL A 89 7.26 0.98 2.30
C VAL A 89 6.18 2.04 2.13
N LEU A 90 4.99 1.65 1.64
CA LEU A 90 3.90 2.59 1.46
C LEU A 90 3.39 3.20 2.77
N THR A 91 3.40 2.44 3.85
CA THR A 91 2.94 2.92 5.16
C THR A 91 3.93 3.92 5.73
N GLU A 92 5.23 3.63 5.66
CA GLU A 92 6.31 4.53 6.04
C GLU A 92 6.18 5.86 5.30
N GLU A 93 6.18 5.81 3.97
CA GLU A 93 6.06 6.98 3.11
C GLU A 93 4.74 7.75 3.34
N ALA A 94 3.62 7.06 3.61
CA ALA A 94 2.32 7.70 3.89
C ALA A 94 2.26 8.34 5.28
N VAL A 95 2.88 7.72 6.28
CA VAL A 95 3.00 8.31 7.63
C VAL A 95 3.88 9.55 7.54
N ASP A 96 5.01 9.47 6.83
CA ASP A 96 6.00 10.55 6.77
C ASP A 96 5.64 11.70 5.82
N ALA A 97 4.63 11.54 4.97
CA ALA A 97 4.09 12.57 4.08
C ALA A 97 3.72 13.88 4.78
N ASP A 98 3.39 13.86 6.07
CA ASP A 98 3.10 15.06 6.87
C ASP A 98 4.29 16.04 6.93
N THR A 99 5.52 15.52 6.83
CA THR A 99 6.74 16.35 6.79
C THR A 99 6.82 17.22 5.53
N LEU A 100 6.04 16.89 4.49
CA LEU A 100 5.98 17.67 3.25
C LEU A 100 5.23 19.00 3.42
N SER A 101 4.55 19.23 4.55
CA SER A 101 3.80 20.46 4.84
C SER A 101 2.79 20.85 3.74
N ILE A 102 2.26 19.86 2.99
CA ILE A 102 1.34 20.11 1.88
C ILE A 102 0.01 20.64 2.44
N PRO A 103 -0.50 21.78 1.93
CA PRO A 103 -1.76 22.33 2.40
C PRO A 103 -2.92 21.35 2.26
N TYR A 104 -3.67 21.14 3.34
CA TYR A 104 -4.84 20.26 3.36
C TYR A 104 -5.84 20.59 2.24
N SER A 105 -6.12 21.89 2.05
CA SER A 105 -7.04 22.41 1.02
C SER A 105 -6.63 22.00 -0.39
N LEU A 106 -5.33 22.00 -0.69
CA LEU A 106 -4.80 21.60 -2.00
C LEU A 106 -5.05 20.11 -2.26
N THR A 107 -4.82 19.25 -1.26
CA THR A 107 -5.04 17.81 -1.43
C THR A 107 -6.52 17.44 -1.60
N ILE A 108 -7.42 18.17 -0.93
CA ILE A 108 -8.87 18.06 -1.17
C ILE A 108 -9.20 18.47 -2.60
N PHE A 109 -8.68 19.62 -3.04
CA PHE A 109 -8.96 20.15 -4.36
C PHE A 109 -8.46 19.19 -5.46
N LEU A 110 -7.27 18.63 -5.32
CA LEU A 110 -6.71 17.62 -6.22
C LEU A 110 -7.59 16.38 -6.30
N ASN A 111 -7.98 15.82 -5.14
CA ASN A 111 -8.87 14.67 -5.10
C ASN A 111 -10.24 14.95 -5.73
N HIS A 112 -10.81 16.14 -5.48
CA HIS A 112 -12.05 16.57 -6.12
C HIS A 112 -11.90 16.68 -7.63
N THR A 113 -10.81 17.28 -8.10
CA THR A 113 -10.50 17.47 -9.52
C THR A 113 -10.28 16.13 -10.23
N ALA A 114 -9.49 15.24 -9.66
CA ALA A 114 -9.27 13.89 -10.18
C ALA A 114 -10.60 13.12 -10.31
N LYS A 115 -11.48 13.21 -9.29
CA LYS A 115 -12.82 12.59 -9.33
C LYS A 115 -13.72 13.15 -10.44
N ILE A 116 -13.55 14.41 -10.82
CA ILE A 116 -14.29 15.01 -11.95
C ILE A 116 -13.77 14.48 -13.28
N ILE A 117 -12.45 14.37 -13.44
CA ILE A 117 -11.80 13.99 -14.70
C ILE A 117 -11.93 12.49 -14.98
N GLU A 118 -11.70 11.63 -14.00
CA GLU A 118 -11.67 10.15 -14.13
C GLU A 118 -13.06 9.48 -14.12
N LYS A 119 -14.15 10.19 -14.45
CA LYS A 119 -15.48 9.55 -14.50
C LYS A 119 -15.44 8.37 -15.49
N PRO A 120 -15.72 7.10 -15.07
CA PRO A 120 -16.47 6.66 -13.88
C PRO A 120 -15.65 6.14 -12.68
N LYS A 121 -14.32 6.03 -12.78
CA LYS A 121 -13.45 5.54 -11.72
C LYS A 121 -13.30 6.66 -10.67
N LYS A 122 -14.05 6.58 -9.57
CA LYS A 122 -13.80 7.45 -8.41
C LYS A 122 -12.35 7.17 -7.99
N VAL A 123 -11.49 8.20 -7.92
CA VAL A 123 -10.10 8.06 -7.49
C VAL A 123 -9.91 8.78 -6.16
N ALA A 124 -9.22 8.11 -5.24
CA ALA A 124 -8.75 8.61 -3.96
C ALA A 124 -7.22 8.65 -4.01
N LEU A 125 -6.67 9.84 -4.26
CA LEU A 125 -5.23 10.09 -4.30
C LEU A 125 -4.68 10.23 -2.88
N VAL A 126 -3.76 9.34 -2.55
CA VAL A 126 -2.95 9.37 -1.33
C VAL A 126 -1.59 9.96 -1.69
N VAL A 127 -1.19 11.02 -1.00
CA VAL A 127 0.15 11.59 -1.15
C VAL A 127 1.07 10.91 -0.17
N ILE A 128 2.24 10.46 -0.65
CA ILE A 128 3.26 9.83 0.17
C ILE A 128 4.62 10.53 -0.03
N GLY A 129 5.39 10.68 1.04
CA GLY A 129 6.73 11.27 0.98
C GLY A 129 7.76 10.19 0.65
N SER A 130 8.66 10.45 -0.30
CA SER A 130 9.71 9.52 -0.69
C SER A 130 11.09 10.15 -0.54
N SER A 131 12.08 9.33 -0.19
CA SER A 131 13.50 9.71 -0.22
C SER A 131 14.10 9.61 -1.63
N ASP A 132 13.39 8.99 -2.55
CA ASP A 132 13.78 8.92 -3.96
C ASP A 132 13.74 10.32 -4.59
N LEU A 133 14.77 10.68 -5.37
CA LEU A 133 14.87 11.98 -6.05
C LEU A 133 13.91 12.12 -7.25
N MET A 134 13.20 11.06 -7.60
CA MET A 134 12.36 11.03 -8.79
C MET A 134 10.88 11.13 -8.42
N TYR A 135 10.20 12.09 -9.04
CA TYR A 135 8.75 12.23 -9.00
C TYR A 135 8.15 11.09 -9.81
N TYR A 136 7.54 10.12 -9.12
CA TYR A 136 6.83 9.05 -9.81
C TYR A 136 5.56 8.68 -9.08
N LYS A 137 4.51 8.45 -9.85
CA LYS A 137 3.43 7.52 -9.48
C LYS A 137 4.03 6.22 -8.91
N TYR A 138 3.59 5.82 -7.73
CA TYR A 138 3.89 4.47 -7.26
C TYR A 138 3.00 3.48 -8.01
N ASN A 139 3.61 2.62 -8.81
CA ASN A 139 2.86 1.63 -9.58
C ASN A 139 2.29 0.53 -8.67
N LEU A 140 1.01 0.68 -8.30
CA LEU A 140 0.29 -0.27 -7.47
C LEU A 140 -0.05 -1.58 -8.19
N LYS A 141 0.16 -1.74 -9.51
CA LYS A 141 -0.26 -2.96 -10.27
C LYS A 141 0.28 -4.24 -9.62
N ARG A 142 1.57 -4.25 -9.24
CA ARG A 142 2.19 -5.41 -8.60
C ARG A 142 1.59 -5.69 -7.21
N LEU A 143 1.44 -4.65 -6.39
CA LEU A 143 0.87 -4.80 -5.05
C LEU A 143 -0.61 -5.21 -5.10
N ARG A 144 -1.38 -4.68 -6.06
CA ARG A 144 -2.76 -5.10 -6.34
C ARG A 144 -2.82 -6.58 -6.64
N LYS A 145 -2.02 -7.05 -7.60
CA LYS A 145 -1.95 -8.48 -7.96
C LYS A 145 -1.62 -9.34 -6.73
N LEU A 146 -0.56 -9.01 -6.00
CA LEU A 146 -0.17 -9.76 -4.80
C LEU A 146 -1.25 -9.73 -3.71
N SER A 147 -1.95 -8.60 -3.54
CA SER A 147 -3.07 -8.47 -2.59
C SER A 147 -4.28 -9.30 -3.02
N THR A 148 -4.57 -9.37 -4.31
CA THR A 148 -5.63 -10.23 -4.85
C THR A 148 -5.27 -11.70 -4.67
N ASP A 149 -4.03 -12.09 -4.96
CA ASP A 149 -3.55 -13.47 -4.77
C ASP A 149 -3.65 -13.89 -3.29
N LEU A 150 -3.35 -13.00 -2.34
CA LEU A 150 -3.53 -13.27 -0.90
C LEU A 150 -5.00 -13.47 -0.51
N SER A 151 -5.95 -12.79 -1.17
CA SER A 151 -7.38 -12.97 -0.86
C SER A 151 -7.91 -14.37 -1.19
N ILE A 152 -7.19 -15.11 -2.05
CA ILE A 152 -7.49 -16.52 -2.38
C ILE A 152 -7.04 -17.44 -1.23
N VAL A 153 -5.96 -17.07 -0.52
CA VAL A 153 -5.33 -17.89 0.54
C VAL A 153 -5.88 -17.57 1.93
N ILE A 154 -6.04 -16.28 2.22
CA ILE A 154 -6.43 -15.77 3.54
C ILE A 154 -7.91 -15.38 3.47
N LYS A 155 -8.75 -16.13 4.19
CA LYS A 155 -10.16 -15.80 4.33
C LYS A 155 -10.32 -14.39 4.92
N ASP A 156 -11.24 -13.62 4.35
CA ASP A 156 -11.56 -12.24 4.75
C ASP A 156 -10.42 -11.22 4.55
N TYR A 157 -9.36 -11.56 3.81
CA TYR A 157 -8.31 -10.59 3.48
C TYR A 157 -8.84 -9.53 2.49
N PRO A 158 -8.77 -8.24 2.84
CA PRO A 158 -9.28 -7.19 1.97
C PRO A 158 -8.35 -6.98 0.78
N PRO A 159 -8.86 -6.99 -0.48
CA PRO A 159 -8.07 -6.57 -1.63
C PRO A 159 -7.75 -5.07 -1.56
N LEU A 160 -6.62 -4.66 -2.15
CA LEU A 160 -6.26 -3.24 -2.23
C LEU A 160 -7.35 -2.46 -2.98
N PRO A 161 -7.96 -1.42 -2.39
CA PRO A 161 -9.08 -0.70 -3.02
C PRO A 161 -8.70 -0.16 -4.40
N GLU A 162 -9.50 -0.47 -5.42
CA GLU A 162 -9.24 -0.11 -6.83
C GLU A 162 -9.19 1.39 -7.08
N ASP A 163 -9.89 2.15 -6.25
CA ASP A 163 -9.94 3.60 -6.33
C ASP A 163 -8.75 4.31 -5.69
N ILE A 164 -7.86 3.62 -4.97
CA ILE A 164 -6.68 4.26 -4.39
C ILE A 164 -5.59 4.49 -5.44
N GLY A 165 -5.25 5.76 -5.65
CA GLY A 165 -4.05 6.19 -6.37
C GLY A 165 -3.00 6.70 -5.38
N VAL A 166 -1.73 6.61 -5.76
CA VAL A 166 -0.61 7.09 -4.94
C VAL A 166 0.22 8.08 -5.74
N LEU A 167 0.36 9.28 -5.20
CA LEU A 167 1.29 10.31 -5.70
C LEU A 167 2.50 10.33 -4.77
N LYS A 168 3.68 9.99 -5.27
CA LYS A 168 4.92 10.12 -4.49
C LYS A 168 5.49 11.52 -4.65
N PHE A 169 5.98 12.07 -3.56
CA PHE A 169 6.59 13.39 -3.54
C PHE A 169 7.98 13.32 -2.89
N PRO A 170 9.04 13.79 -3.55
CA PRO A 170 10.39 13.75 -3.00
C PRO A 170 10.52 14.71 -1.82
N TYR A 171 11.06 14.21 -0.70
CA TYR A 171 11.21 14.95 0.54
C TYR A 171 12.01 16.25 0.37
N CYS A 172 13.06 16.23 -0.46
CA CYS A 172 13.94 17.38 -0.70
C CYS A 172 13.25 18.53 -1.46
N ALA A 173 12.11 18.30 -2.12
CA ALA A 173 11.45 19.29 -2.94
C ALA A 173 10.35 20.08 -2.22
N ALA A 174 9.96 19.68 -1.00
CA ALA A 174 8.80 20.27 -0.32
C ALA A 174 8.97 21.77 0.01
N GLN A 175 10.21 22.22 0.24
CA GLN A 175 10.51 23.63 0.57
C GLN A 175 10.92 24.46 -0.65
N GLU A 176 11.43 23.81 -1.72
CA GLU A 176 12.04 24.49 -2.86
C GLU A 176 11.18 24.46 -4.12
N VAL A 177 10.26 23.50 -4.22
CA VAL A 177 9.38 23.33 -5.37
C VAL A 177 7.97 23.75 -5.00
N LEU A 178 7.30 24.46 -5.92
CA LEU A 178 5.89 24.79 -5.80
C LEU A 178 5.10 23.47 -5.77
N ALA A 179 4.86 22.93 -4.57
CA ALA A 179 4.13 21.67 -4.35
C ALA A 179 2.81 21.64 -5.12
N ASN A 180 2.19 22.81 -5.27
CA ASN A 180 1.04 23.07 -6.12
C ASN A 180 1.26 22.53 -7.55
N CYS A 181 2.31 22.98 -8.24
CA CYS A 181 2.59 22.60 -9.63
C CYS A 181 2.90 21.11 -9.77
N VAL A 182 3.75 20.57 -8.89
CA VAL A 182 4.17 19.16 -8.94
C VAL A 182 2.99 18.23 -8.67
N LEU A 183 2.14 18.53 -7.68
CA LEU A 183 1.01 17.67 -7.38
C LEU A 183 0.00 17.62 -8.53
N PHE A 184 -0.21 18.74 -9.24
CA PHE A 184 -1.02 18.74 -10.47
C PHE A 184 -0.34 17.96 -11.60
N HIS A 185 0.97 18.08 -11.76
CA HIS A 185 1.75 17.32 -12.74
C HIS A 185 1.63 15.81 -12.50
N GLU A 186 1.87 15.35 -11.27
CA GLU A 186 1.74 13.93 -10.89
C GLU A 186 0.30 13.43 -11.01
N MET A 187 -0.69 14.25 -10.67
CA MET A 187 -2.10 13.93 -10.91
C MET A 187 -2.38 13.75 -12.41
N GLY A 188 -1.82 14.60 -13.26
CA GLY A 188 -1.92 14.50 -14.72
C GLY A 188 -1.37 13.17 -15.25
N HIS A 189 -0.16 12.79 -14.82
CA HIS A 189 0.43 11.48 -15.15
C HIS A 189 -0.44 10.33 -14.67
N TYR A 190 -0.94 10.41 -13.43
CA TYR A 190 -1.84 9.40 -12.90
C TYR A 190 -3.09 9.23 -13.78
N ILE A 191 -3.73 10.33 -14.19
CA ILE A 191 -4.94 10.30 -15.01
C ILE A 191 -4.64 9.75 -16.41
N TYR A 192 -3.59 10.26 -17.06
CA TYR A 192 -3.23 9.87 -18.43
C TYR A 192 -3.02 8.35 -18.57
N GLU A 193 -2.33 7.74 -17.61
CA GLU A 193 -2.05 6.29 -17.62
C GLU A 193 -3.23 5.41 -17.14
N ASN A 194 -4.21 5.97 -16.42
CA ASN A 194 -5.36 5.20 -15.89
C ASN A 194 -6.64 5.36 -16.72
N THR A 195 -6.69 6.41 -17.54
CA THR A 195 -7.63 6.56 -18.64
C THR A 195 -7.11 5.79 -19.86
N LYS A 196 -8.01 5.47 -20.80
CA LYS A 196 -7.61 4.93 -22.11
C LYS A 196 -6.86 5.96 -22.97
N LEU A 197 -6.61 7.17 -22.49
CA LEU A 197 -5.91 8.22 -23.25
C LEU A 197 -4.51 7.79 -23.69
N GLU A 198 -3.79 7.02 -22.89
CA GLU A 198 -2.53 6.41 -23.34
C GLU A 198 -2.74 5.46 -24.52
N GLN A 199 -3.76 4.59 -24.46
CA GLN A 199 -4.06 3.63 -25.53
C GLN A 199 -4.57 4.32 -26.80
N ASP A 200 -5.41 5.35 -26.65
CA ASP A 200 -6.01 6.11 -27.75
C ASP A 200 -4.95 7.00 -28.43
N PHE A 201 -4.05 7.65 -27.67
CA PHE A 201 -2.98 8.50 -28.21
C PHE A 201 -1.95 7.70 -29.01
N PHE A 202 -1.64 6.46 -28.60
CA PHE A 202 -0.74 5.58 -29.35
C PHE A 202 -1.44 4.75 -30.42
N SER A 203 -2.78 4.76 -30.52
CA SER A 203 -3.50 4.17 -31.66
C SER A 203 -3.67 5.14 -32.83
N ASP A 204 -3.51 6.45 -32.58
CA ASP A 204 -3.64 7.52 -33.58
C ASP A 204 -2.29 7.93 -34.21
N ILE A 205 -1.19 7.25 -33.85
CA ILE A 205 0.17 7.39 -34.44
C ILE A 205 0.54 6.09 -35.16
#